data_AF-A0A0S8HAM2-F1
#
_entry.id   AF-A0A0S8HAM2-F1
#
_cell.length_a   1.000
_cell.length_b   1.000
_cell.length_c   1.000
_cell.angle_alpha   90.00
_cell.angle_beta   90.00
_cell.angle_gamma   90.00
#
_symmetry.space_group_name_H-M   'P 1'
#
loop_
_entity.id
_entity.type
_entity.pdbx_description
1 polymer ?
#
loop_
_entity_poly.entity_id
_entity_poly.type
_entity_poly.pdbx_seq_one_letter_code
_entity_poly.pdbx_strand_id
1 'polypeptide(L)'
;MAAHNRLDAGAIAAMYAREPGITSVGDGEIVRGWDRVRERLDQVDEIRGAGGRLSLSTGSLDVMPLGQSHALVVTTYSVRLEVPESASVEEQGAMSLVLVKSDGEWQIVHDHTSARREDIAGAVSAPTRPGKPAQEPTTQSIADGRASEVAPAGYIYYTFEVPAGTCRVTGRIEGVSGGNKDFRALILDSDSFRNWSAGLQTRAWWQSGQVVVTTIDATVSGPGTYYLVIDNTFSVATAKTVQIWAQAACSAG
;
A
#
# COMPACT_ATOMS: atom_id res chain seq x y z
N MET A 1 -12.68 -8.55 19.02
CA MET A 1 -12.71 -7.33 19.87
C MET A 1 -12.23 -7.56 21.30
N ALA A 2 -12.90 -8.38 22.13
CA ALA A 2 -12.54 -8.51 23.56
C ALA A 2 -11.08 -8.96 23.80
N ALA A 3 -10.54 -9.85 22.96
CA ALA A 3 -9.13 -10.26 23.02
C ALA A 3 -8.16 -9.10 22.72
N HIS A 4 -8.48 -8.24 21.74
CA HIS A 4 -7.70 -7.03 21.42
C HIS A 4 -7.68 -6.04 22.59
N ASN A 5 -8.85 -5.75 23.20
CA ASN A 5 -8.93 -4.80 24.32
C ASN A 5 -8.20 -5.29 25.58
N ARG A 6 -7.95 -6.60 25.70
CA ARG A 6 -7.12 -7.18 26.77
C ARG A 6 -5.64 -7.30 26.39
N LEU A 7 -5.28 -6.93 25.16
CA LEU A 7 -3.95 -7.15 24.58
C LEU A 7 -3.49 -8.60 24.77
N ASP A 8 -4.36 -9.55 24.43
CA ASP A 8 -4.12 -10.99 24.60
C ASP A 8 -3.76 -11.61 23.24
N ALA A 9 -2.48 -11.60 22.90
CA ALA A 9 -2.00 -12.12 21.61
C ALA A 9 -2.37 -13.59 21.41
N GLY A 10 -2.40 -14.40 22.47
CA GLY A 10 -2.80 -15.81 22.42
C GLY A 10 -4.26 -15.97 21.99
N ALA A 11 -5.17 -15.24 22.64
CA ALA A 11 -6.58 -15.27 22.29
C ALA A 11 -6.88 -14.66 20.92
N ILE A 12 -6.12 -13.64 20.49
CA ILE A 12 -6.24 -13.09 19.13
C ILE A 12 -5.81 -14.14 18.10
N ALA A 13 -4.65 -14.77 18.31
CA ALA A 13 -4.14 -15.81 17.41
C ALA A 13 -5.08 -17.01 17.31
N ALA A 14 -5.78 -17.39 18.39
CA ALA A 14 -6.76 -18.47 18.35
C ALA A 14 -7.95 -18.21 17.39
N MET A 15 -8.20 -16.96 16.98
CA MET A 15 -9.25 -16.61 16.00
C MET A 15 -8.86 -16.94 14.56
N TYR A 16 -7.58 -17.21 14.30
CA TYR A 16 -7.04 -17.46 12.97
C TYR A 16 -6.91 -18.96 12.67
N ALA A 17 -7.12 -19.32 11.41
CA ALA A 17 -6.93 -20.68 10.94
C ALA A 17 -5.43 -21.01 10.90
N ARG A 18 -5.05 -22.21 11.36
CA ARG A 18 -3.66 -22.69 11.33
C ARG A 18 -3.34 -23.38 10.01
N GLU A 19 -3.43 -22.62 8.93
CA GLU A 19 -3.28 -23.13 7.57
C GLU A 19 -2.18 -22.40 6.80
N PRO A 20 -1.53 -23.05 5.81
CA PRO A 20 -0.46 -22.41 5.04
C PRO A 20 -0.92 -21.18 4.24
N GLY A 21 -2.21 -21.13 3.87
CA GLY A 21 -2.79 -20.08 3.03
C GLY A 21 -3.19 -18.81 3.76
N ILE A 22 -3.00 -18.73 5.08
CA ILE A 22 -3.40 -17.56 5.86
C ILE A 22 -2.60 -16.32 5.47
N THR A 23 -3.29 -15.18 5.44
CA THR A 23 -2.67 -13.89 5.09
C THR A 23 -3.17 -12.77 6.00
N SER A 24 -2.29 -11.84 6.35
CA SER A 24 -2.63 -10.61 7.06
C SER A 24 -2.08 -9.42 6.29
N VAL A 25 -2.90 -8.39 6.11
CA VAL A 25 -2.55 -7.17 5.38
C VAL A 25 -2.81 -5.98 6.27
N GLY A 26 -1.84 -5.07 6.37
CA GLY A 26 -2.00 -3.83 7.11
C GLY A 26 -0.71 -3.04 7.06
N ASP A 27 -0.78 -1.72 7.22
CA ASP A 27 0.40 -0.84 7.20
C ASP A 27 1.23 -0.92 5.91
N GLY A 28 0.59 -1.35 4.80
CA GLY A 28 1.25 -1.57 3.51
C GLY A 28 2.01 -2.89 3.40
N GLU A 29 1.99 -3.73 4.44
CA GLU A 29 2.63 -5.03 4.45
C GLU A 29 1.65 -6.16 4.17
N ILE A 30 2.13 -7.21 3.48
CA ILE A 30 1.41 -8.46 3.27
C ILE A 30 2.19 -9.59 3.92
N VAL A 31 1.66 -10.10 5.02
CA VAL A 31 2.18 -11.25 5.76
C VAL A 31 1.48 -12.52 5.28
N ARG A 32 2.25 -13.59 5.06
CA ARG A 32 1.73 -14.89 4.63
C ARG A 32 2.28 -16.01 5.50
N GLY A 33 1.43 -17.00 5.74
CA GLY A 33 1.75 -18.17 6.54
C GLY A 33 1.57 -17.93 8.04
N TRP A 34 1.16 -18.99 8.73
CA TRP A 34 0.75 -18.93 10.13
C TRP A 34 1.84 -18.37 11.05
N ASP A 35 3.07 -18.85 10.93
CA ASP A 35 4.16 -18.46 11.84
C ASP A 35 4.43 -16.96 11.79
N ARG A 36 4.44 -16.37 10.58
CA ARG A 36 4.65 -14.92 10.42
C ARG A 36 3.46 -14.09 10.86
N VAL A 37 2.24 -14.57 10.63
CA VAL A 37 1.04 -13.92 11.19
C VAL A 37 1.11 -13.96 12.71
N ARG A 38 1.54 -15.06 13.32
CA ARG A 38 1.74 -15.18 14.76
C ARG A 38 2.77 -14.17 15.28
N GLU A 39 3.93 -14.05 14.62
CA GLU A 39 4.95 -13.06 14.98
C GLU A 39 4.40 -11.63 14.97
N ARG A 40 3.57 -11.26 13.97
CA ARG A 40 2.89 -9.95 13.95
C ARG A 40 1.96 -9.78 15.14
N LEU A 41 1.18 -10.81 15.47
CA LEU A 41 0.26 -10.76 16.62
C LEU A 41 0.99 -10.70 17.96
N ASP A 42 2.21 -11.23 18.06
CA ASP A 42 3.03 -11.15 19.27
C ASP A 42 3.46 -9.71 19.61
N GLN A 43 3.44 -8.77 18.66
CA GLN A 43 3.65 -7.34 18.93
C GLN A 43 2.61 -6.76 19.91
N VAL A 44 1.43 -7.38 20.01
CA VAL A 44 0.40 -7.01 21.01
C VAL A 44 0.91 -7.23 22.44
N ASP A 45 1.73 -8.26 22.67
CA ASP A 45 2.30 -8.55 23.99
C ASP A 45 3.38 -7.53 24.38
N GLU A 46 4.08 -6.95 23.41
CA GLU A 46 5.03 -5.85 23.65
C GLU A 46 4.31 -4.60 24.14
N ILE A 47 3.19 -4.24 23.48
CA ILE A 47 2.32 -3.13 23.90
C ILE A 47 1.80 -3.37 25.32
N ARG A 48 1.36 -4.60 25.63
CA ARG A 48 0.93 -4.97 26.99
C ARG A 48 2.08 -4.84 27.99
N GLY A 49 3.27 -5.33 27.64
CA GLY A 49 4.47 -5.27 28.48
C GLY A 49 4.92 -3.84 28.80
N ALA A 50 4.69 -2.92 27.87
CA ALA A 50 4.91 -1.48 28.06
C ALA A 50 3.84 -0.80 28.93
N GLY A 51 2.83 -1.53 29.43
CA GLY A 51 1.72 -0.98 30.20
C GLY A 51 0.64 -0.32 29.34
N GLY A 52 0.61 -0.64 28.04
CA GLY A 52 -0.36 -0.10 27.10
C GLY A 52 -1.81 -0.48 27.42
N ARG A 53 -2.75 0.41 27.07
CA ARG A 53 -4.19 0.18 27.13
C ARG A 53 -4.79 0.40 25.75
N LEU A 54 -5.50 -0.60 25.25
CA LEU A 54 -6.17 -0.55 23.96
C LEU A 54 -7.69 -0.48 24.13
N SER A 55 -8.31 0.45 23.42
CA SER A 55 -9.75 0.53 23.26
C SER A 55 -10.09 0.44 21.77
N LEU A 56 -10.48 -0.74 21.32
CA LEU A 56 -10.97 -1.02 19.97
C LEU A 56 -12.50 -1.13 19.98
N SER A 57 -13.14 -0.44 19.04
CA SER A 57 -14.56 -0.60 18.69
C SER A 57 -14.71 -0.81 17.18
N THR A 58 -15.82 -1.41 16.78
CA THR A 58 -16.18 -1.58 15.36
C THR A 58 -17.52 -0.93 15.05
N GLY A 59 -17.69 -0.52 13.80
CA GLY A 59 -19.01 -0.15 13.26
C GLY A 59 -19.89 -1.37 13.00
N SER A 60 -20.92 -1.18 12.18
CA SER A 60 -21.74 -2.28 11.69
C SER A 60 -20.87 -3.29 10.91
N LEU A 61 -21.18 -4.57 11.08
CA LEU A 61 -20.55 -5.66 10.33
C LEU A 61 -21.41 -5.93 9.10
N ASP A 62 -20.82 -5.78 7.91
CA ASP A 62 -21.39 -6.31 6.67
C ASP A 62 -20.83 -7.71 6.44
N VAL A 63 -21.70 -8.70 6.29
CA VAL A 63 -21.31 -10.11 6.18
C VAL A 63 -21.87 -10.67 4.88
N MET A 64 -20.98 -11.02 3.96
CA MET A 64 -21.31 -11.59 2.66
C MET A 64 -20.86 -13.05 2.60
N PRO A 65 -21.79 -14.03 2.56
CA PRO A 65 -21.45 -15.42 2.33
C PRO A 65 -20.76 -15.59 0.96
N LEU A 66 -19.65 -16.31 0.92
CA LEU A 66 -18.92 -16.64 -0.31
C LEU A 66 -19.14 -18.11 -0.74
N GLY A 67 -19.96 -18.83 0.01
CA GLY A 67 -20.26 -20.25 -0.16
C GLY A 67 -20.81 -20.84 1.13
N GLN A 68 -20.84 -22.16 1.23
CA GLN A 68 -21.37 -22.85 2.43
C GLN A 68 -20.45 -22.75 3.66
N SER A 69 -19.15 -22.57 3.44
CA SER A 69 -18.11 -22.61 4.47
C SER A 69 -17.22 -21.37 4.50
N HIS A 70 -17.56 -20.31 3.75
CA HIS A 70 -16.74 -19.09 3.67
C HIS A 70 -17.59 -17.83 3.73
N ALA A 71 -17.05 -16.76 4.31
CA ALA A 71 -17.69 -15.45 4.35
C ALA A 71 -16.65 -14.33 4.27
N LEU A 72 -17.03 -13.22 3.62
CA LEU A 72 -16.35 -11.94 3.72
C LEU A 72 -17.07 -11.11 4.80
N VAL A 73 -16.31 -10.51 5.70
CA VAL A 73 -16.80 -9.54 6.68
C VAL A 73 -16.10 -8.22 6.45
N VAL A 74 -16.85 -7.13 6.31
CA VAL A 74 -16.30 -5.77 6.18
C VAL A 74 -16.88 -4.90 7.29
N THR A 75 -16.04 -4.11 7.95
CA THR A 75 -16.47 -3.18 8.98
C THR A 75 -15.50 -2.00 9.11
N THR A 76 -15.94 -0.91 9.73
CA THR A 76 -15.04 0.14 10.20
C THR A 76 -14.58 -0.15 11.62
N TYR A 77 -13.42 0.38 12.00
CA TYR A 77 -12.96 0.32 13.39
C TYR A 77 -12.46 1.68 13.86
N SER A 78 -12.52 1.88 15.17
CA SER A 78 -11.84 2.97 15.87
C SER A 78 -10.97 2.34 16.96
N VAL A 79 -9.71 2.77 17.04
CA VAL A 79 -8.76 2.30 18.04
C VAL A 79 -8.19 3.50 18.78
N ARG A 80 -8.12 3.38 20.10
CA ARG A 80 -7.34 4.26 20.97
C ARG A 80 -6.30 3.43 21.69
N LEU A 81 -5.04 3.80 21.52
CA LEU A 81 -3.90 3.21 22.20
C LEU A 81 -3.28 4.24 23.14
N GLU A 82 -3.23 3.91 24.41
CA GLU A 82 -2.56 4.70 25.44
C GLU A 82 -1.35 3.92 25.93
N VAL A 83 -0.16 4.48 25.84
CA VAL A 83 1.08 3.89 26.39
C VAL A 83 1.66 4.88 27.40
N PRO A 84 2.10 4.44 28.59
CA PRO A 84 2.75 5.31 29.57
C PRO A 84 3.87 6.14 28.92
N GLU A 85 3.95 7.42 29.29
CA GLU A 85 4.98 8.36 28.82
C GLU A 85 4.99 8.64 27.30
N SER A 86 3.98 8.13 26.57
CA SER A 86 3.77 8.38 25.14
C SER A 86 2.47 9.15 24.90
N ALA A 87 2.37 9.83 23.76
CA ALA A 87 1.10 10.42 23.34
C ALA A 87 0.08 9.31 23.07
N SER A 88 -1.18 9.53 23.48
CA SER A 88 -2.28 8.63 23.10
C SER A 88 -2.46 8.68 21.59
N VAL A 89 -2.49 7.52 20.95
CA VAL A 89 -2.75 7.38 19.52
C VAL A 89 -4.22 7.04 19.34
N GLU A 90 -4.94 7.84 18.56
CA GLU A 90 -6.29 7.51 18.10
C GLU A 90 -6.24 7.32 16.59
N GLU A 91 -6.82 6.22 16.13
CA GLU A 91 -6.87 5.87 14.72
C GLU A 91 -8.26 5.34 14.37
N GLN A 92 -8.71 5.65 13.16
CA GLN A 92 -9.92 5.09 12.58
C GLN A 92 -9.56 4.37 11.29
N GLY A 93 -10.33 3.35 10.93
CA GLY A 93 -9.98 2.56 9.77
C GLY A 93 -11.11 1.68 9.27
N ALA A 94 -10.79 0.88 8.27
CA ALA A 94 -11.64 -0.20 7.77
C ALA A 94 -10.90 -1.53 7.83
N MET A 95 -11.65 -2.58 8.13
CA MET A 95 -11.18 -3.95 8.21
C MET A 95 -12.01 -4.83 7.29
N SER A 96 -11.33 -5.72 6.57
CA SER A 96 -11.95 -6.82 5.83
C SER A 96 -11.40 -8.15 6.36
N LEU A 97 -12.26 -9.13 6.58
CA LEU A 97 -11.89 -10.48 6.99
C LEU A 97 -12.47 -11.49 6.01
N VAL A 98 -11.67 -12.48 5.60
CA VAL A 98 -12.22 -13.71 5.01
C VAL A 98 -12.18 -14.79 6.08
N LEU A 99 -13.35 -15.37 6.32
CA LEU A 99 -13.53 -16.44 7.29
C LEU A 99 -13.73 -17.76 6.56
N VAL A 100 -13.20 -18.84 7.15
CA VAL A 100 -13.52 -20.22 6.83
C VAL A 100 -14.23 -20.87 8.00
N LYS A 101 -15.19 -21.74 7.73
CA LYS A 101 -15.83 -22.58 8.74
C LYS A 101 -15.21 -23.97 8.70
N SER A 102 -14.50 -24.35 9.77
CA SER A 102 -13.90 -25.67 9.96
C SER A 102 -14.33 -26.25 11.29
N ASP A 103 -14.74 -27.53 11.31
CA ASP A 103 -15.23 -28.24 12.51
C ASP A 103 -16.34 -27.50 13.29
N GLY A 104 -17.17 -26.73 12.57
CA GLY A 104 -18.25 -25.94 13.16
C GLY A 104 -17.87 -24.54 13.62
N GLU A 105 -16.57 -24.22 13.67
CA GLU A 105 -16.01 -22.96 14.13
C GLU A 105 -15.60 -22.06 12.96
N TRP A 106 -15.79 -20.74 13.12
CA TRP A 106 -15.34 -19.76 12.13
C TRP A 106 -13.95 -19.25 12.49
N GLN A 107 -13.04 -19.31 11.53
CA GLN A 107 -11.65 -18.88 11.70
C GLN A 107 -11.25 -17.93 10.58
N ILE A 108 -10.38 -16.98 10.90
CA ILE A 108 -9.87 -16.00 9.94
C ILE A 108 -8.79 -16.67 9.08
N VAL A 109 -8.97 -16.64 7.76
CA VAL A 109 -7.96 -17.05 6.77
C VAL A 109 -7.33 -15.85 6.06
N HIS A 110 -7.99 -14.70 6.10
CA HIS A 110 -7.45 -13.43 5.65
C HIS A 110 -7.93 -12.30 6.53
N ASP A 111 -7.03 -11.43 6.97
CA ASP A 111 -7.37 -10.11 7.47
C ASP A 111 -6.70 -9.01 6.65
N HIS A 112 -7.39 -7.88 6.52
CA HIS A 112 -6.87 -6.65 5.98
C HIS A 112 -7.34 -5.50 6.88
N THR A 113 -6.41 -4.74 7.44
CA THR A 113 -6.68 -3.48 8.12
C THR A 113 -6.13 -2.30 7.33
N SER A 114 -6.89 -1.22 7.29
CA SER A 114 -6.49 0.04 6.66
C SER A 114 -6.77 1.19 7.62
N ALA A 115 -5.76 1.99 7.89
CA ALA A 115 -5.88 3.19 8.70
C ALA A 115 -6.27 4.39 7.83
N ARG A 116 -7.27 5.14 8.28
CA ARG A 116 -7.55 6.49 7.80
C ARG A 116 -6.48 7.40 8.40
N ARG A 117 -5.58 7.93 7.57
CA ARG A 117 -4.76 9.06 7.99
C ARG A 117 -5.66 10.28 8.14
N GLU A 118 -5.65 10.91 9.30
CA GLU A 118 -6.06 12.31 9.41
C GLU A 118 -5.06 13.12 8.58
N ASP A 119 -5.57 13.94 7.66
CA ASP A 119 -4.74 14.83 6.86
C ASP A 119 -3.85 15.63 7.81
N ILE A 120 -2.52 15.57 7.61
CA ILE A 120 -1.53 16.32 8.38
C ILE A 120 -1.58 17.80 7.94
N ALA A 121 -2.74 18.43 8.11
CA ALA A 121 -2.98 19.85 7.96
C ALA A 121 -3.34 20.41 9.33
N GLY A 122 -2.40 20.34 10.27
CA GLY A 122 -2.46 21.10 11.51
C GLY A 122 -2.17 20.31 12.77
N ALA A 123 -0.90 19.98 13.02
CA ALA A 123 -0.32 20.00 14.37
C ALA A 123 1.15 19.57 14.33
N VAL A 124 2.06 20.52 14.13
CA VAL A 124 3.33 20.47 14.88
C VAL A 124 3.85 21.89 15.10
N SER A 125 3.70 22.38 16.32
CA SER A 125 4.50 23.48 16.86
C SER A 125 4.69 23.23 18.35
N ALA A 126 5.71 22.46 18.70
CA ALA A 126 6.33 22.49 20.03
C ALA A 126 7.84 22.21 19.89
N PRO A 127 8.70 22.86 20.70
CA PRO A 127 10.11 23.03 20.38
C PRO A 127 10.92 21.79 20.75
N THR A 128 11.69 21.25 19.80
CA THR A 128 12.64 20.16 20.06
C THR A 128 14.06 20.69 20.23
N ARG A 129 14.70 20.19 21.29
CA ARG A 129 16.15 20.23 21.58
C ARG A 129 16.97 19.87 20.32
N PRO A 130 18.15 20.48 20.08
CA PRO A 130 18.91 20.24 18.84
C PRO A 130 19.49 18.82 18.82
N GLY A 131 18.74 17.91 18.18
CA GLY A 131 19.23 16.61 17.72
C GLY A 131 19.57 16.71 16.24
N LYS A 132 20.73 16.17 15.87
CA LYS A 132 21.32 16.08 14.53
C LYS A 132 20.24 15.91 13.43
N PRO A 133 20.21 16.73 12.36
CA PRO A 133 19.11 16.72 11.40
C PRO A 133 18.96 15.34 10.75
N ALA A 134 17.81 14.71 11.00
CA ALA A 134 17.32 13.63 10.16
C ALA A 134 17.09 14.26 8.77
N GLN A 135 17.85 13.79 7.79
CA GLN A 135 17.79 14.33 6.44
C GLN A 135 16.40 14.01 5.87
N GLU A 136 15.58 15.05 5.67
CA GLU A 136 14.23 14.91 5.15
C GLU A 136 14.27 14.17 3.79
N PRO A 137 13.30 13.27 3.52
CA PRO A 137 13.23 12.59 2.24
C PRO A 137 13.22 13.62 1.11
N THR A 138 14.23 13.56 0.24
CA THR A 138 14.31 14.47 -0.89
C THR A 138 13.22 14.09 -1.88
N THR A 139 12.31 15.03 -2.14
CA THR A 139 11.18 14.81 -3.07
C THR A 139 11.52 15.36 -4.44
N GLN A 140 11.39 14.52 -5.46
CA GLN A 140 11.55 14.86 -6.87
C GLN A 140 10.20 14.78 -7.58
N SER A 141 9.81 15.84 -8.30
CA SER A 141 8.66 15.79 -9.20
C SER A 141 9.01 15.03 -10.48
N ILE A 142 8.12 14.12 -10.90
CA ILE A 142 8.25 13.31 -12.12
C ILE A 142 7.31 13.87 -13.21
N ALA A 143 6.07 14.19 -12.84
CA ALA A 143 5.07 14.78 -13.72
C ALA A 143 4.07 15.64 -12.93
N ASP A 144 3.55 16.70 -13.56
CA ASP A 144 2.82 17.81 -12.93
C ASP A 144 1.34 17.89 -13.29
N GLY A 145 0.79 16.85 -13.95
CA GLY A 145 -0.62 16.77 -14.35
C GLY A 145 -0.92 17.35 -15.73
N ARG A 146 0.09 17.82 -16.48
CA ARG A 146 -0.13 18.29 -17.86
C ARG A 146 -0.61 17.15 -18.76
N ALA A 147 -1.61 17.47 -19.58
CA ALA A 147 -2.12 16.56 -20.59
C ALA A 147 -1.01 16.25 -21.60
N SER A 148 -0.75 14.97 -21.81
CA SER A 148 0.30 14.49 -22.69
C SER A 148 -0.29 13.48 -23.66
N GLU A 149 0.01 13.65 -24.95
CA GLU A 149 -0.40 12.73 -25.99
C GLU A 149 0.58 11.55 -26.08
N VAL A 150 0.04 10.34 -26.22
CA VAL A 150 0.75 9.10 -26.46
C VAL A 150 0.30 8.57 -27.82
N ALA A 151 1.20 8.62 -28.80
CA ALA A 151 0.90 8.22 -30.17
C ALA A 151 0.42 6.75 -30.26
N PRO A 152 -0.33 6.37 -31.31
CA PRO A 152 -0.60 4.95 -31.61
C PRO A 152 0.72 4.19 -31.82
N ALA A 153 0.74 2.93 -31.42
CA ALA A 153 1.93 2.07 -31.48
C ALA A 153 3.16 2.66 -30.76
N GLY A 154 2.95 3.64 -29.86
CA GLY A 154 4.01 4.41 -29.24
C GLY A 154 3.90 4.48 -27.73
N TYR A 155 4.86 5.16 -27.13
CA TYR A 155 4.92 5.42 -25.69
C TYR A 155 5.60 6.77 -25.42
N ILE A 156 5.35 7.34 -24.24
CA ILE A 156 6.10 8.47 -23.69
C ILE A 156 6.73 8.04 -22.36
N TYR A 157 7.71 8.79 -21.87
CA TYR A 157 8.34 8.49 -20.59
C TYR A 157 8.83 9.74 -19.87
N TYR A 158 8.93 9.62 -18.55
CA TYR A 158 9.50 10.61 -17.65
C TYR A 158 10.65 9.97 -16.88
N THR A 159 11.77 10.68 -16.78
CA THR A 159 12.95 10.19 -16.07
C THR A 159 13.02 10.76 -14.66
N PHE A 160 13.48 9.95 -13.72
CA PHE A 160 13.81 10.39 -12.37
C PHE A 160 15.02 9.66 -11.82
N GLU A 161 15.70 10.28 -10.86
CA GLU A 161 16.96 9.77 -10.32
C GLU A 161 16.71 9.18 -8.94
N VAL A 162 17.24 7.98 -8.72
CA VAL A 162 17.16 7.29 -7.43
C VAL A 162 18.59 7.31 -6.86
N PRO A 163 18.84 7.97 -5.71
CA PRO A 163 20.14 7.95 -5.05
C PRO A 163 20.43 6.56 -4.46
N ALA A 164 21.61 6.39 -3.86
CA ALA A 164 21.90 5.20 -3.07
C ALA A 164 20.93 5.15 -1.87
N GLY A 165 20.05 4.15 -1.86
CA GLY A 165 18.95 4.05 -0.91
C GLY A 165 17.65 3.60 -1.60
N THR A 166 16.52 3.98 -1.02
CA THR A 166 15.19 3.68 -1.56
C THR A 166 14.40 4.96 -1.82
N CYS A 167 13.58 4.92 -2.86
CA CYS A 167 12.58 5.94 -3.12
C CYS A 167 11.20 5.31 -3.19
N ARG A 168 10.21 6.00 -2.62
CA ARG A 168 8.81 5.70 -2.85
C ARG A 168 8.28 6.61 -3.95
N VAL A 169 7.84 6.00 -5.04
CA VAL A 169 7.21 6.68 -6.17
C VAL A 169 5.70 6.63 -5.97
N THR A 170 5.07 7.81 -5.92
CA THR A 170 3.63 7.94 -5.76
C THR A 170 3.03 8.82 -6.84
N GLY A 171 1.77 8.58 -7.19
CA GLY A 171 1.13 9.34 -8.24
C GLY A 171 -0.24 8.84 -8.66
N ARG A 172 -0.81 9.51 -9.65
CA ARG A 172 -2.07 9.16 -10.31
C ARG A 172 -1.96 9.42 -11.81
N ILE A 173 -2.52 8.53 -12.60
CA ILE A 173 -2.56 8.65 -14.05
C ILE A 173 -3.99 8.44 -14.52
N GLU A 174 -4.47 9.31 -15.40
CA GLU A 174 -5.83 9.29 -15.95
C GLU A 174 -5.81 9.40 -17.47
N GLY A 175 -6.56 8.53 -18.15
CA GLY A 175 -6.85 8.64 -19.57
C GLY A 175 -7.95 9.66 -19.81
N VAL A 176 -7.63 10.76 -20.49
CA VAL A 176 -8.54 11.89 -20.71
C VAL A 176 -9.30 11.74 -22.03
N SER A 177 -8.60 11.38 -23.11
CA SER A 177 -9.19 11.28 -24.46
C SER A 177 -8.48 10.25 -25.35
N GLY A 178 -9.12 9.88 -26.48
CA GLY A 178 -8.59 8.96 -27.48
C GLY A 178 -9.06 7.51 -27.34
N GLY A 179 -9.89 7.02 -28.26
CA GLY A 179 -10.45 5.65 -28.22
C GLY A 179 -11.08 5.30 -26.86
N ASN A 180 -10.73 4.12 -26.31
CA ASN A 180 -11.16 3.69 -24.97
C ASN A 180 -10.42 4.38 -23.80
N LYS A 181 -9.55 5.36 -24.08
CA LYS A 181 -8.73 6.10 -23.09
C LYS A 181 -7.79 5.23 -22.26
N ASP A 182 -7.62 3.99 -22.65
CA ASP A 182 -6.79 3.01 -22.01
C ASP A 182 -5.31 3.24 -22.29
N PHE A 183 -4.49 2.92 -21.30
CA PHE A 183 -3.04 2.98 -21.34
C PHE A 183 -2.46 1.88 -20.46
N ARG A 184 -1.16 1.61 -20.60
CA ARG A 184 -0.36 0.88 -19.62
C ARG A 184 0.67 1.82 -19.03
N ALA A 185 1.00 1.66 -17.75
CA ALA A 185 2.06 2.40 -17.09
C ALA A 185 3.04 1.44 -16.44
N LEU A 186 4.34 1.75 -16.54
CA LEU A 186 5.42 0.93 -15.99
C LEU A 186 6.46 1.81 -15.29
N ILE A 187 7.08 1.29 -14.22
CA ILE A 187 8.33 1.84 -13.68
C ILE A 187 9.45 0.85 -13.99
N LEU A 188 10.45 1.32 -14.72
CA LEU A 188 11.58 0.55 -15.20
C LEU A 188 12.90 1.23 -14.80
N ASP A 189 13.92 0.45 -14.46
CA ASP A 189 15.29 0.95 -14.46
C ASP A 189 15.82 1.08 -15.90
N SER A 190 17.03 1.63 -16.04
CA SER A 190 17.64 1.91 -17.35
C SER A 190 17.80 0.68 -18.25
N ASP A 191 18.21 -0.46 -17.68
CA ASP A 191 18.41 -1.69 -18.46
C ASP A 191 17.07 -2.31 -18.85
N SER A 192 16.12 -2.32 -17.91
CA SER A 192 14.76 -2.80 -18.15
C SER A 192 14.05 -1.97 -19.20
N PHE A 193 14.21 -0.65 -19.20
CA PHE A 193 13.65 0.24 -20.22
C PHE A 193 14.22 -0.04 -21.61
N ARG A 194 15.54 -0.22 -21.72
CA ARG A 194 16.20 -0.59 -23.00
C ARG A 194 15.70 -1.93 -23.53
N ASN A 195 15.59 -2.95 -22.68
CA ASN A 195 15.10 -4.26 -23.07
C ASN A 195 13.61 -4.22 -23.46
N TRP A 196 12.78 -3.54 -22.66
CA TRP A 196 11.35 -3.40 -22.92
C TRP A 196 11.04 -2.65 -24.21
N SER A 197 11.73 -1.52 -24.46
CA SER A 197 11.55 -0.73 -25.68
C SER A 197 12.00 -1.47 -26.95
N ALA A 198 12.91 -2.44 -26.81
CA ALA A 198 13.28 -3.37 -27.87
C ALA A 198 12.30 -4.56 -28.05
N GLY A 199 11.20 -4.61 -27.29
CA GLY A 199 10.20 -5.68 -27.34
C GLY A 199 10.59 -6.96 -26.58
N LEU A 200 11.64 -6.91 -25.76
CA LEU A 200 12.08 -8.05 -24.95
C LEU A 200 11.31 -8.10 -23.62
N GLN A 201 11.21 -9.30 -23.05
CA GLN A 201 10.62 -9.49 -21.72
C GLN A 201 11.53 -8.87 -20.66
N THR A 202 10.94 -8.09 -19.76
CA THR A 202 11.64 -7.50 -18.60
C THR A 202 10.77 -7.51 -17.36
N ARG A 203 11.40 -7.33 -16.19
CA ARG A 203 10.71 -7.14 -14.93
C ARG A 203 10.53 -5.65 -14.67
N ALA A 204 9.29 -5.21 -14.55
CA ALA A 204 8.99 -3.89 -14.04
C ALA A 204 9.04 -3.86 -12.51
N TRP A 205 9.46 -2.73 -11.95
CA TRP A 205 9.35 -2.45 -10.52
C TRP A 205 7.89 -2.27 -10.10
N TRP A 206 7.10 -1.73 -11.02
CA TRP A 206 5.65 -1.60 -10.90
C TRP A 206 5.03 -1.55 -12.29
N GLN A 207 3.82 -2.08 -12.45
CA GLN A 207 3.04 -1.96 -13.67
C GLN A 207 1.54 -1.91 -13.38
N SER A 208 0.80 -1.16 -14.20
CA SER A 208 -0.65 -0.99 -14.03
C SER A 208 -1.51 -2.05 -14.72
N GLY A 209 -0.97 -2.79 -15.70
CA GLY A 209 -1.80 -3.42 -16.72
C GLY A 209 -2.51 -2.38 -17.61
N GLN A 210 -3.42 -2.83 -18.48
CA GLN A 210 -4.16 -1.93 -19.38
C GLN A 210 -5.40 -1.38 -18.67
N VAL A 211 -5.40 -0.08 -18.39
CA VAL A 211 -6.38 0.60 -17.54
C VAL A 211 -6.69 2.00 -18.07
N VAL A 212 -7.80 2.59 -17.62
CA VAL A 212 -8.17 3.99 -17.93
C VAL A 212 -7.80 4.97 -16.80
N VAL A 213 -7.50 4.44 -15.61
CA VAL A 213 -7.05 5.19 -14.44
C VAL A 213 -6.22 4.28 -13.53
N THR A 214 -5.18 4.82 -12.89
CA THR A 214 -4.38 4.09 -11.91
C THR A 214 -3.70 5.03 -10.92
N THR A 215 -3.28 4.48 -9.78
CA THR A 215 -2.45 5.14 -8.79
C THR A 215 -1.12 4.42 -8.69
N ILE A 216 -0.04 5.20 -8.66
CA ILE A 216 1.31 4.68 -8.46
C ILE A 216 1.55 4.61 -6.95
N ASP A 217 1.96 3.44 -6.49
CA ASP A 217 2.55 3.24 -5.17
C ASP A 217 3.62 2.15 -5.32
N ALA A 218 4.86 2.58 -5.48
CA ALA A 218 5.98 1.70 -5.79
C ALA A 218 7.20 2.08 -4.97
N THR A 219 7.93 1.08 -4.50
CA THR A 219 9.25 1.27 -3.87
C THR A 219 10.32 0.82 -4.84
N VAL A 220 11.26 1.72 -5.13
CA VAL A 220 12.43 1.45 -6.00
C VAL A 220 13.72 1.65 -5.20
N SER A 221 14.76 0.89 -5.55
CA SER A 221 16.05 0.94 -4.84
C SER A 221 17.17 1.29 -5.81
N GLY A 222 17.99 2.28 -5.46
CA GLY A 222 19.06 2.80 -6.31
C GLY A 222 20.47 2.41 -5.84
N PRO A 223 21.52 3.02 -6.43
CA PRO A 223 21.46 4.23 -7.28
C PRO A 223 21.15 3.95 -8.76
N GLY A 224 20.48 4.88 -9.45
CA GLY A 224 20.34 4.86 -10.91
C GLY A 224 19.19 5.70 -11.47
N THR A 225 19.13 5.80 -12.80
CA THR A 225 18.05 6.47 -13.54
C THR A 225 16.89 5.50 -13.78
N TYR A 226 15.68 5.97 -13.50
CA TYR A 226 14.43 5.25 -13.67
C TYR A 226 13.48 5.96 -14.63
N TYR A 227 12.57 5.18 -15.21
CA TYR A 227 11.63 5.60 -16.24
C TYR A 227 10.21 5.28 -15.79
N LEU A 228 9.37 6.31 -15.66
CA LEU A 228 7.92 6.15 -15.65
C LEU A 228 7.45 6.18 -17.11
N VAL A 229 7.06 5.03 -17.64
CA VAL A 229 6.64 4.85 -19.03
C VAL A 229 5.12 4.83 -19.11
N ILE A 230 4.56 5.56 -20.08
CA ILE A 230 3.15 5.43 -20.48
C ILE A 230 3.11 4.81 -21.88
N ASP A 231 2.55 3.61 -21.95
CA ASP A 231 2.55 2.71 -23.10
C ASP A 231 1.17 2.69 -23.77
N ASN A 232 1.17 2.95 -25.08
CA ASN A 232 0.04 2.82 -25.99
C ASN A 232 0.41 1.95 -27.23
N THR A 233 1.45 1.12 -27.12
CA THR A 233 1.95 0.28 -28.22
C THR A 233 0.92 -0.72 -28.74
N PHE A 234 -0.08 -1.06 -27.91
CA PHE A 234 -1.19 -1.93 -28.27
C PHE A 234 -2.26 -1.27 -29.15
N SER A 235 -2.30 0.06 -29.21
CA SER A 235 -3.28 0.77 -30.04
C SER A 235 -2.70 1.03 -31.42
N VAL A 236 -3.26 0.39 -32.45
CA VAL A 236 -2.77 0.52 -33.83
C VAL A 236 -3.28 1.76 -34.57
N ALA A 237 -4.31 2.45 -34.05
CA ALA A 237 -4.99 3.52 -34.77
C ALA A 237 -5.27 4.80 -33.95
N THR A 238 -5.32 4.72 -32.62
CA THR A 238 -5.75 5.85 -31.77
C THR A 238 -4.63 6.33 -30.85
N ALA A 239 -4.30 7.62 -30.95
CA ALA A 239 -3.53 8.31 -29.91
C ALA A 239 -4.36 8.38 -28.62
N LYS A 240 -3.69 8.44 -27.48
CA LYS A 240 -4.31 8.63 -26.15
C LYS A 240 -3.81 9.93 -25.57
N THR A 241 -4.67 10.68 -24.90
CA THR A 241 -4.24 11.78 -24.04
C THR A 241 -4.35 11.34 -22.60
N VAL A 242 -3.29 11.51 -21.83
CA VAL A 242 -3.24 11.19 -20.40
C VAL A 242 -2.85 12.39 -19.56
N GLN A 243 -3.30 12.45 -18.31
CA GLN A 243 -2.77 13.35 -17.29
C GLN A 243 -2.08 12.54 -16.20
N ILE A 244 -0.90 13.00 -15.77
CA ILE A 244 0.02 12.24 -14.93
C ILE A 244 0.49 13.15 -13.80
N TRP A 245 0.18 12.80 -12.57
CA TRP A 245 0.77 13.39 -11.37
C TRP A 245 1.67 12.34 -10.76
N ALA A 246 2.98 12.61 -10.64
CA ALA A 246 3.91 11.65 -10.07
C ALA A 246 5.09 12.34 -9.39
N GLN A 247 5.56 11.75 -8.31
CA GLN A 247 6.75 12.19 -7.57
C GLN A 247 7.49 10.99 -6.96
N ALA A 248 8.78 11.14 -6.73
CA ALA A 248 9.61 10.22 -5.98
C ALA A 248 10.08 10.88 -4.68
N ALA A 249 9.83 10.24 -3.53
CA ALA A 249 10.37 10.64 -2.25
C ALA A 249 11.49 9.68 -1.85
N CYS A 250 12.71 10.19 -1.75
CA CYS A 250 13.92 9.39 -1.56
C CYS A 250 14.52 9.60 -0.18
N SER A 251 14.78 8.52 0.55
CA SER A 251 15.57 8.55 1.78
C SER A 251 17.01 8.15 1.48
N ALA A 252 17.97 8.92 1.99
CA ALA A 252 19.37 8.53 1.95
C ALA A 252 19.56 7.24 2.78
N GLY A 253 20.22 6.25 2.17
CA GLY A 253 20.62 5.01 2.85
C GLY A 253 21.82 5.17 3.77
#